data_AF-A0A956L649-F1
#
_entry.id   AF-A0A956L649-F1
#
_cell.length_a   1.000
_cell.length_b   1.000
_cell.length_c   1.000
_cell.angle_alpha   90.00
_cell.angle_beta   90.00
_cell.angle_gamma   90.00
#
_symmetry.space_group_name_H-M   'P 1'
#
loop_
_entity.id
_entity.type
_entity.pdbx_description
1 polymer ?
#
loop_
_entity_poly.entity_id
_entity_poly.type
_entity_poly.pdbx_seq_one_letter_code
_entity_poly.pdbx_strand_id
1 'polypeptide(L)'
;MATHAARASALALGLGLALLPAVVSASNGTKPRIPVDWTGAPCMTIVDRSASATVHFEYMVSQEDTDITVDEVDDSRRHQFFAFCKAHDPQTFLPRWITQADIDRAAMVGAAPNNVDPEDILEQATLWTDCFERINADDDRYPITFAAADAGVDWDTTLVPAGTYIIEGYTWEPAINIWSARPGVVKVVDGPDPALSPPALAINNTEEVINKNESVVIEGCVSAMDGATVTAYWGLPDAEIAWQPFIESDPVAGESFAVEFTPPEELAGESAMIRVDVTDPMGRSYTNYMHDLVIVLGTDGPGGCNDGGFIGGPGCADSGDSGDSGSDTTSSGEGTGDTASSGVGTTPGQDGGDDGSPGGCGCRSNPGGPPTGLLLLSLLALRRRRSA
;
A
#
# COMPACT_ATOMS: atom_id res chain seq x y z
N MET A 1 -86.16 -41.93 -4.79
CA MET A 1 -85.58 -41.44 -3.52
C MET A 1 -84.09 -41.47 -3.68
N ALA A 2 -83.53 -40.30 -3.96
CA ALA A 2 -82.10 -40.07 -4.20
C ALA A 2 -81.58 -39.20 -3.06
N THR A 3 -80.47 -39.60 -2.44
CA THR A 3 -79.52 -38.65 -1.86
C THR A 3 -78.17 -39.34 -1.74
N HIS A 4 -77.27 -38.91 -2.61
CA HIS A 4 -75.88 -39.30 -2.71
C HIS A 4 -75.09 -38.88 -1.47
N ALA A 5 -74.18 -39.77 -1.06
CA ALA A 5 -73.06 -39.47 -0.18
C ALA A 5 -72.11 -38.47 -0.86
N ALA A 6 -71.87 -37.34 -0.21
CA ALA A 6 -70.79 -36.43 -0.56
C ALA A 6 -70.26 -35.81 0.73
N ARG A 7 -69.01 -36.13 1.09
CA ARG A 7 -68.04 -35.27 1.81
C ARG A 7 -66.81 -36.09 2.19
N ALA A 8 -65.93 -36.29 1.21
CA ALA A 8 -64.51 -36.52 1.44
C ALA A 8 -63.78 -35.95 0.24
N SER A 9 -63.02 -34.86 0.46
CA SER A 9 -61.97 -34.28 -0.42
C SER A 9 -61.90 -32.77 -0.18
N ALA A 10 -61.20 -32.36 0.88
CA ALA A 10 -60.70 -30.98 1.02
C ALA A 10 -59.50 -31.00 1.98
N LEU A 11 -58.41 -31.65 1.57
CA LEU A 11 -57.13 -31.61 2.30
C LEU A 11 -55.98 -32.07 1.40
N ALA A 12 -55.71 -31.34 0.31
CA ALA A 12 -54.53 -31.60 -0.53
C ALA A 12 -54.07 -30.40 -1.37
N LEU A 13 -54.34 -29.15 -0.96
CA LEU A 13 -53.70 -27.96 -1.54
C LEU A 13 -53.23 -27.07 -0.40
N GLY A 14 -51.94 -27.10 -0.10
CA GLY A 14 -51.39 -26.22 0.94
C GLY A 14 -49.99 -26.56 1.44
N LEU A 15 -49.32 -27.59 0.91
CA LEU A 15 -47.99 -28.02 1.37
C LEU A 15 -47.01 -28.25 0.21
N GLY A 16 -47.09 -27.43 -0.85
CA GLY A 16 -46.22 -27.52 -2.02
C GLY A 16 -45.32 -26.30 -2.27
N LEU A 17 -45.32 -25.31 -1.37
CA LEU A 17 -44.68 -24.01 -1.62
C LEU A 17 -43.42 -23.72 -0.77
N ALA A 18 -42.86 -24.70 -0.06
CA ALA A 18 -41.85 -24.45 0.97
C ALA A 18 -40.51 -25.19 0.79
N LEU A 19 -40.15 -25.60 -0.43
CA LEU A 19 -38.86 -26.27 -0.71
C LEU A 19 -38.26 -25.82 -2.05
N LEU A 20 -38.38 -24.54 -2.41
CA LEU A 20 -37.41 -23.96 -3.34
C LEU A 20 -36.10 -23.83 -2.56
N PRO A 21 -34.98 -24.43 -3.03
CA PRO A 21 -33.70 -24.20 -2.40
C PRO A 21 -33.46 -22.69 -2.39
N ALA A 22 -33.29 -22.11 -1.21
CA ALA A 22 -32.69 -20.80 -1.12
C ALA A 22 -31.31 -20.95 -1.76
N VAL A 23 -31.16 -20.41 -2.97
CA VAL A 23 -29.85 -20.22 -3.57
C VAL A 23 -29.21 -19.16 -2.68
N VAL A 24 -28.52 -19.61 -1.64
CA VAL A 24 -27.54 -18.80 -0.95
C VAL A 24 -26.45 -18.60 -1.99
N SER A 25 -26.58 -17.51 -2.75
CA SER A 25 -25.47 -17.00 -3.54
C SER A 25 -24.41 -16.65 -2.52
N ALA A 26 -23.29 -17.38 -2.53
CA ALA A 26 -22.13 -16.97 -1.76
C ALA A 26 -21.73 -15.59 -2.28
N SER A 27 -21.71 -14.61 -1.40
CA SER A 27 -21.32 -13.25 -1.75
C SER A 27 -19.92 -13.27 -2.36
N ASN A 28 -19.72 -12.51 -3.42
CA ASN A 28 -18.39 -12.30 -4.01
C ASN A 28 -17.44 -11.54 -3.06
N GLY A 29 -17.89 -11.11 -1.87
CA GLY A 29 -17.10 -10.37 -0.90
C GLY A 29 -15.83 -11.08 -0.39
N THR A 30 -15.59 -12.36 -0.72
CA THR A 30 -14.33 -13.05 -0.41
C THR A 30 -13.30 -12.98 -1.53
N LYS A 31 -13.63 -12.44 -2.72
CA LYS A 31 -12.66 -12.28 -3.81
C LYS A 31 -11.66 -11.17 -3.45
N PRO A 32 -10.35 -11.40 -3.65
CA PRO A 32 -9.34 -10.35 -3.53
C PRO A 32 -9.71 -9.17 -4.43
N ARG A 33 -9.61 -7.96 -3.87
CA ARG A 33 -9.80 -6.71 -4.61
C ARG A 33 -8.62 -6.50 -5.56
N ILE A 34 -8.88 -5.93 -6.71
CA ILE A 34 -7.86 -5.65 -7.73
C ILE A 34 -7.48 -4.18 -7.64
N PRO A 35 -6.38 -3.82 -6.94
CA PRO A 35 -5.91 -2.45 -6.88
C PRO A 35 -5.42 -1.97 -8.24
N VAL A 36 -5.26 -0.65 -8.34
CA VAL A 36 -4.50 -0.03 -9.42
C VAL A 36 -3.02 -0.37 -9.23
N ASP A 37 -2.35 -0.83 -10.28
CA ASP A 37 -0.90 -1.03 -10.29
C ASP A 37 -0.22 0.13 -11.06
N TRP A 38 0.58 0.90 -10.33
CA TRP A 38 1.32 2.05 -10.84
C TRP A 38 2.78 1.72 -11.22
N THR A 39 3.12 0.44 -11.38
CA THR A 39 4.47 0.02 -11.76
C THR A 39 4.94 0.76 -13.00
N GLY A 40 6.11 1.39 -12.90
CA GLY A 40 6.71 2.20 -13.97
C GLY A 40 6.36 3.69 -13.90
N ALA A 41 5.50 4.13 -12.97
CA ALA A 41 5.22 5.54 -12.77
C ALA A 41 6.50 6.32 -12.43
N PRO A 42 6.75 7.47 -13.08
CA PRO A 42 7.90 8.31 -12.76
C PRO A 42 7.75 8.98 -11.39
N CYS A 43 8.88 9.09 -10.71
CA CYS A 43 9.08 9.79 -9.44
C CYS A 43 8.59 11.26 -9.44
N MET A 44 8.68 11.96 -10.58
CA MET A 44 8.20 13.33 -10.73
C MET A 44 7.57 13.48 -12.13
N THR A 45 6.38 14.06 -12.20
CA THR A 45 5.73 14.45 -13.46
C THR A 45 5.42 15.94 -13.41
N ILE A 46 6.01 16.74 -14.30
CA ILE A 46 5.75 18.19 -14.35
C ILE A 46 4.76 18.48 -15.48
N VAL A 47 3.62 19.08 -15.13
CA VAL A 47 2.57 19.51 -16.05
C VAL A 47 2.68 21.02 -16.23
N ASP A 48 3.28 21.45 -17.34
CA ASP A 48 3.28 22.86 -17.74
C ASP A 48 2.01 23.18 -18.54
N ARG A 49 1.05 23.84 -17.89
CA ARG A 49 -0.25 24.19 -18.49
C ARG A 49 -0.13 25.16 -19.66
N SER A 50 0.99 25.87 -19.80
CA SER A 50 1.25 26.71 -20.97
C SER A 50 1.58 25.89 -22.23
N ALA A 51 2.01 24.64 -22.07
CA ALA A 51 2.31 23.70 -23.15
C ALA A 51 1.17 22.69 -23.37
N SER A 52 0.73 22.02 -22.31
CA SER A 52 -0.42 21.10 -22.30
C SER A 52 -1.07 21.11 -20.93
N ALA A 53 -2.37 21.36 -20.87
CA ALA A 53 -3.13 21.26 -19.62
C ALA A 53 -3.62 19.84 -19.32
N THR A 54 -3.36 18.87 -20.20
CA THR A 54 -3.74 17.46 -19.97
C THR A 54 -2.49 16.63 -19.72
N VAL A 55 -2.54 15.76 -18.69
CA VAL A 55 -1.53 14.76 -18.39
C VAL A 55 -2.16 13.36 -18.45
N HIS A 56 -1.43 12.43 -19.06
CA HIS A 56 -1.84 11.04 -19.19
C HIS A 56 -1.15 10.18 -18.13
N PHE A 57 -1.90 9.30 -17.49
CA PHE A 57 -1.37 8.32 -16.54
C PHE A 57 -1.63 6.89 -17.04
N GLU A 58 -0.53 6.17 -17.25
CA GLU A 58 -0.56 4.73 -17.47
C GLU A 58 -0.75 4.01 -16.13
N TYR A 59 -1.57 2.96 -16.13
CA TYR A 59 -1.72 2.05 -15.00
C TYR A 59 -2.01 0.64 -15.49
N MET A 60 -1.84 -0.34 -14.60
CA MET A 60 -2.08 -1.75 -14.88
C MET A 60 -3.06 -2.35 -13.89
N VAL A 61 -3.56 -3.53 -14.23
CA VAL A 61 -4.34 -4.41 -13.34
C VAL A 61 -3.77 -5.82 -13.41
N SER A 62 -3.75 -6.54 -12.30
CA SER A 62 -3.20 -7.90 -12.25
C SER A 62 -4.10 -8.94 -12.94
N GLN A 63 -5.41 -8.68 -12.97
CA GLN A 63 -6.42 -9.48 -13.64
C GLN A 63 -7.67 -8.63 -13.90
N GLU A 64 -8.53 -9.06 -14.82
CA GLU A 64 -9.83 -8.42 -15.03
C GLU A 64 -10.80 -8.76 -13.91
N ASP A 65 -11.64 -7.79 -13.57
CA ASP A 65 -12.69 -7.97 -12.60
C ASP A 65 -13.99 -7.27 -13.02
N THR A 66 -14.87 -8.04 -13.66
CA THR A 66 -16.13 -7.54 -14.25
C THR A 66 -17.37 -8.27 -13.74
N ASP A 67 -17.22 -9.32 -12.95
CA ASP A 67 -18.30 -10.20 -12.56
C ASP A 67 -19.08 -9.65 -11.35
N ILE A 68 -20.18 -8.95 -11.62
CA ILE A 68 -21.06 -8.38 -10.59
C ILE A 68 -22.15 -9.38 -10.21
N THR A 69 -22.30 -9.70 -8.92
CA THR A 69 -23.39 -10.52 -8.39
C THR A 69 -24.56 -9.67 -7.88
N VAL A 70 -25.71 -10.31 -7.66
CA VAL A 70 -26.97 -9.65 -7.23
C VAL A 70 -26.89 -8.95 -5.87
N ASP A 71 -25.88 -9.28 -5.07
CA ASP A 71 -25.58 -8.69 -3.77
C ASP A 71 -24.56 -7.54 -3.84
N GLU A 72 -24.18 -7.10 -5.05
CA GLU A 72 -23.23 -6.02 -5.29
C GLU A 72 -23.92 -4.81 -5.92
N VAL A 73 -23.31 -3.63 -5.81
CA VAL A 73 -23.80 -2.43 -6.49
C VAL A 73 -23.49 -2.56 -7.99
N ASP A 74 -24.43 -2.18 -8.86
CA ASP A 74 -24.33 -2.34 -10.32
C ASP A 74 -23.12 -1.63 -10.95
N ASP A 75 -22.57 -0.60 -10.30
CA ASP A 75 -21.39 0.15 -10.72
C ASP A 75 -20.12 -0.22 -9.93
N SER A 76 -20.15 -1.26 -9.11
CA SER A 76 -18.97 -1.75 -8.37
C SER A 76 -17.91 -2.38 -9.28
N ARG A 77 -16.75 -2.74 -8.73
CA ARG A 77 -15.59 -3.29 -9.46
C ARG A 77 -15.10 -2.30 -10.51
N ARG A 78 -14.81 -1.08 -10.03
CA ARG A 78 -14.37 0.04 -10.85
C ARG A 78 -13.22 0.80 -10.20
N HIS A 79 -12.37 1.40 -11.03
CA HIS A 79 -11.33 2.33 -10.59
C HIS A 79 -11.76 3.79 -10.76
N GLN A 80 -11.38 4.62 -9.79
CA GLN A 80 -11.51 6.07 -9.82
C GLN A 80 -10.19 6.69 -9.39
N PHE A 81 -9.87 7.87 -9.91
CA PHE A 81 -8.58 8.50 -9.70
C PHE A 81 -8.75 9.88 -9.07
N PHE A 82 -7.84 10.19 -8.14
CA PHE A 82 -7.87 11.40 -7.36
C PHE A 82 -6.48 12.03 -7.29
N ALA A 83 -6.43 13.35 -7.18
CA ALA A 83 -5.20 14.11 -6.95
C ALA A 83 -5.31 14.88 -5.62
N PHE A 84 -4.45 14.58 -4.66
CA PHE A 84 -4.42 15.21 -3.33
C PHE A 84 -3.38 16.32 -3.26
N CYS A 85 -3.73 17.49 -2.70
CA CYS A 85 -2.89 18.69 -2.74
C CYS A 85 -1.69 18.66 -1.77
N LYS A 86 -1.57 17.61 -0.95
CA LYS A 86 -0.51 17.39 0.03
C LYS A 86 -0.26 15.89 0.19
N ALA A 87 0.96 15.54 0.56
CA ALA A 87 1.27 14.20 1.03
C ALA A 87 0.63 13.93 2.39
N HIS A 88 0.33 12.67 2.67
CA HIS A 88 0.02 12.19 4.00
C HIS A 88 1.09 11.22 4.47
N ASP A 89 1.26 11.16 5.78
CA ASP A 89 2.13 10.19 6.40
C ASP A 89 1.49 8.78 6.36
N PRO A 90 2.29 7.71 6.47
CA PRO A 90 1.79 6.32 6.46
C PRO A 90 0.74 5.95 7.52
N GLN A 91 0.55 6.74 8.59
CA GLN A 91 -0.48 6.50 9.62
C GLN A 91 -1.79 7.26 9.34
N THR A 92 -1.74 8.27 8.46
CA THR A 92 -2.91 8.99 8.01
C THR A 92 -3.59 8.22 6.87
N PHE A 93 -4.70 7.56 7.19
CA PHE A 93 -5.50 6.83 6.21
C PHE A 93 -6.45 7.73 5.44
N LEU A 94 -6.58 7.49 4.13
CA LEU A 94 -7.60 8.13 3.32
C LEU A 94 -9.00 7.60 3.69
N PRO A 95 -10.03 8.46 3.67
CA PRO A 95 -11.41 8.08 3.92
C PRO A 95 -11.86 6.90 3.05
N ARG A 96 -12.54 5.92 3.65
CA ARG A 96 -12.95 4.70 2.93
C ARG A 96 -14.05 4.96 1.88
N TRP A 97 -14.87 5.98 2.09
CA TRP A 97 -15.97 6.33 1.22
C TRP A 97 -15.69 7.66 0.55
N ILE A 98 -16.18 7.83 -0.66
CA ILE A 98 -16.00 9.07 -1.41
C ILE A 98 -17.16 10.03 -1.10
N THR A 99 -18.40 9.56 -1.26
CA THR A 99 -19.62 10.36 -1.06
C THR A 99 -20.63 9.66 -0.16
N GLN A 100 -21.58 10.44 0.37
CA GLN A 100 -22.76 9.87 1.04
C GLN A 100 -23.62 9.03 0.07
N ALA A 101 -23.67 9.43 -1.20
CA ALA A 101 -24.44 8.70 -2.21
C ALA A 101 -23.88 7.28 -2.44
N ASP A 102 -22.55 7.10 -2.37
CA ASP A 102 -21.92 5.78 -2.45
C ASP A 102 -22.34 4.87 -1.29
N ILE A 103 -22.38 5.42 -0.08
CA ILE A 103 -22.84 4.71 1.12
C ILE A 103 -24.31 4.30 0.96
N ASP A 104 -25.16 5.23 0.52
CA ASP A 104 -26.59 4.97 0.33
C ASP A 104 -26.81 3.88 -0.73
N ARG A 105 -26.03 3.88 -1.83
CA ARG A 105 -26.09 2.82 -2.85
C ARG A 105 -25.62 1.47 -2.30
N ALA A 106 -24.51 1.43 -1.57
CA ALA A 106 -24.03 0.22 -0.92
C ALA A 106 -25.01 -0.31 0.14
N ALA A 107 -25.73 0.57 0.84
CA ALA A 107 -26.74 0.18 1.83
C ALA A 107 -27.92 -0.57 1.20
N MET A 108 -28.29 -0.25 -0.05
CA MET A 108 -29.39 -0.94 -0.77
C MET A 108 -29.13 -2.43 -0.98
N VAL A 109 -27.85 -2.83 -1.09
CA VAL A 109 -27.43 -4.23 -1.25
C VAL A 109 -26.86 -4.82 0.04
N GLY A 110 -26.92 -4.10 1.16
CA GLY A 110 -26.41 -4.55 2.45
C GLY A 110 -24.89 -4.53 2.58
N ALA A 111 -24.19 -3.79 1.71
CA ALA A 111 -22.73 -3.66 1.68
C ALA A 111 -22.21 -2.41 2.41
N ALA A 112 -23.08 -1.54 2.93
CA ALA A 112 -22.66 -0.41 3.77
C ALA A 112 -22.80 -0.74 5.27
N PRO A 113 -21.93 -0.19 6.14
CA PRO A 113 -22.15 -0.22 7.58
C PRO A 113 -23.38 0.63 7.96
N ASN A 114 -23.98 0.34 9.12
CA ASN A 114 -25.19 1.04 9.58
C ASN A 114 -24.95 2.53 9.87
N ASN A 115 -23.73 2.89 10.27
CA ASN A 115 -23.30 4.25 10.52
C ASN A 115 -21.89 4.40 9.93
N VAL A 116 -21.64 5.51 9.25
CA VAL A 116 -20.32 5.92 8.77
C VAL A 116 -19.99 7.25 9.43
N ASP A 117 -18.78 7.38 9.98
CA ASP A 117 -18.30 8.65 10.51
C ASP A 117 -18.09 9.63 9.34
N PRO A 118 -18.49 10.91 9.44
CA PRO A 118 -18.17 11.90 8.41
C PRO A 118 -16.69 11.97 8.03
N GLU A 119 -15.77 11.71 8.96
CA GLU A 119 -14.32 11.66 8.66
C GLU A 119 -13.93 10.45 7.78
N ASP A 120 -14.77 9.42 7.69
CA ASP A 120 -14.61 8.29 6.77
C ASP A 120 -15.21 8.55 5.38
N ILE A 121 -15.70 9.77 5.11
CA ILE A 121 -16.24 10.22 3.82
C ILE A 121 -15.37 11.35 3.26
N LEU A 122 -14.72 11.13 2.11
CA LEU A 122 -13.74 12.07 1.54
C LEU A 122 -14.27 13.50 1.38
N GLU A 123 -15.52 13.66 0.92
CA GLU A 123 -16.15 14.98 0.75
C GLU A 123 -16.52 15.69 2.07
N GLN A 124 -16.47 14.98 3.20
CA GLN A 124 -16.83 15.51 4.52
C GLN A 124 -15.63 15.53 5.48
N ALA A 125 -14.56 14.79 5.18
CA ALA A 125 -13.38 14.65 5.99
C ALA A 125 -12.64 15.98 6.10
N THR A 126 -12.51 16.48 7.33
CA THR A 126 -11.97 17.82 7.61
C THR A 126 -10.52 17.97 7.17
N LEU A 127 -9.76 16.88 7.20
CA LEU A 127 -8.36 16.86 6.78
C LEU A 127 -8.19 17.11 5.28
N TRP A 128 -9.18 16.74 4.48
CA TRP A 128 -9.10 16.69 3.01
C TRP A 128 -9.95 17.74 2.31
N THR A 129 -10.80 18.46 3.05
CA THR A 129 -11.54 19.62 2.55
C THR A 129 -10.64 20.57 1.76
N ASP A 130 -11.06 20.90 0.53
CA ASP A 130 -10.35 21.77 -0.41
C ASP A 130 -8.93 21.29 -0.80
N CYS A 131 -8.60 20.01 -0.56
CA CYS A 131 -7.28 19.44 -0.81
C CYS A 131 -7.32 18.13 -1.61
N PHE A 132 -8.36 17.94 -2.42
CA PHE A 132 -8.37 16.88 -3.43
C PHE A 132 -9.11 17.34 -4.69
N GLU A 133 -8.74 16.76 -5.82
CA GLU A 133 -9.40 16.90 -7.11
C GLU A 133 -9.80 15.52 -7.61
N ARG A 134 -10.96 15.45 -8.28
CA ARG A 134 -11.36 14.24 -9.01
C ARG A 134 -10.70 14.27 -10.38
N ILE A 135 -9.96 13.22 -10.73
CA ILE A 135 -9.42 13.07 -12.08
C ILE A 135 -10.54 12.61 -13.03
N ASN A 136 -11.40 11.72 -12.57
CA ASN A 136 -12.62 11.31 -13.26
C ASN A 136 -13.83 11.35 -12.32
N ALA A 137 -15.02 11.60 -12.89
CA ALA A 137 -16.27 11.70 -12.14
C ALA A 137 -16.72 10.34 -11.55
N ASP A 138 -17.58 10.38 -10.54
CA ASP A 138 -18.11 9.17 -9.86
C ASP A 138 -18.92 8.26 -10.80
N ASP A 139 -19.56 8.82 -11.83
CA ASP A 139 -20.31 8.06 -12.83
C ASP A 139 -19.41 7.59 -14.00
N ASP A 140 -18.18 8.11 -14.08
CA ASP A 140 -17.19 7.81 -15.12
C ASP A 140 -16.07 6.91 -14.58
N ARG A 141 -16.37 6.02 -13.61
CA ARG A 141 -15.39 5.07 -13.08
C ARG A 141 -15.04 4.01 -14.12
N TYR A 142 -13.77 3.64 -14.15
CA TYR A 142 -13.21 2.75 -15.17
C TYR A 142 -13.49 1.28 -14.84
N PRO A 143 -13.93 0.44 -15.79
CA PRO A 143 -14.03 -1.00 -15.59
C PRO A 143 -12.65 -1.61 -15.35
N ILE A 144 -12.54 -2.52 -14.38
CA ILE A 144 -11.30 -3.26 -14.11
C ILE A 144 -11.10 -4.29 -15.23
N THR A 145 -10.53 -3.85 -16.34
CA THR A 145 -10.24 -4.64 -17.54
C THR A 145 -8.88 -4.25 -18.07
N PHE A 146 -8.21 -5.17 -18.78
CA PHE A 146 -6.92 -4.84 -19.38
C PHE A 146 -7.06 -3.72 -20.42
N ALA A 147 -8.18 -3.68 -21.16
CA ALA A 147 -8.42 -2.65 -22.17
C ALA A 147 -8.59 -1.25 -21.58
N ALA A 148 -9.27 -1.12 -20.42
CA ALA A 148 -9.40 0.16 -19.74
C ALA A 148 -8.10 0.62 -19.07
N ALA A 149 -7.32 -0.33 -18.55
CA ALA A 149 -5.99 -0.05 -18.00
C ALA A 149 -5.00 0.39 -19.08
N ASP A 150 -4.96 -0.31 -20.22
CA ASP A 150 -4.13 0.03 -21.39
C ASP A 150 -4.49 1.39 -21.99
N ALA A 151 -5.76 1.80 -21.89
CA ALA A 151 -6.20 3.13 -22.30
C ALA A 151 -5.73 4.26 -21.37
N GLY A 152 -5.28 3.93 -20.14
CA GLY A 152 -4.87 4.88 -19.11
C GLY A 152 -5.98 5.83 -18.66
N VAL A 153 -5.58 6.90 -17.96
CA VAL A 153 -6.49 7.97 -17.53
C VAL A 153 -5.87 9.33 -17.84
N ASP A 154 -6.67 10.20 -18.45
CA ASP A 154 -6.30 11.58 -18.72
C ASP A 154 -6.82 12.50 -17.61
N TRP A 155 -5.96 13.38 -17.12
CA TRP A 155 -6.31 14.41 -16.15
C TRP A 155 -6.21 15.80 -16.79
N ASP A 156 -7.35 16.50 -16.86
CA ASP A 156 -7.40 17.91 -17.25
C ASP A 156 -7.07 18.82 -16.06
N THR A 157 -5.92 19.46 -16.12
CA THR A 157 -5.39 20.37 -15.10
C THR A 157 -5.72 21.84 -15.36
N THR A 158 -6.55 22.15 -16.37
CA THR A 158 -6.86 23.53 -16.76
C THR A 158 -7.40 24.37 -15.59
N LEU A 159 -8.22 23.77 -14.71
CA LEU A 159 -8.82 24.43 -13.56
C LEU A 159 -8.16 24.06 -12.21
N VAL A 160 -7.17 23.16 -12.25
CA VAL A 160 -6.46 22.69 -11.05
C VAL A 160 -5.47 23.77 -10.60
N PRO A 161 -5.41 24.16 -9.33
CA PRO A 161 -4.39 25.12 -8.86
C PRO A 161 -2.96 24.66 -9.17
N ALA A 162 -2.04 25.60 -9.40
CA ALA A 162 -0.63 25.26 -9.48
C ALA A 162 -0.14 24.74 -8.12
N GLY A 163 0.62 23.65 -8.10
CA GLY A 163 0.99 22.95 -6.88
C GLY A 163 1.52 21.54 -7.12
N THR A 164 1.78 20.83 -6.04
CA THR A 164 2.27 19.44 -6.04
C THR A 164 1.16 18.52 -5.55
N TYR A 165 0.91 17.44 -6.28
CA TYR A 165 -0.20 16.54 -6.06
C TYR A 165 0.26 15.09 -5.93
N ILE A 166 -0.38 14.34 -5.01
CA ILE A 166 -0.27 12.89 -4.91
C ILE A 166 -1.43 12.27 -5.67
N ILE A 167 -1.14 11.30 -6.54
CA ILE A 167 -2.17 10.62 -7.31
C ILE A 167 -2.53 9.31 -6.63
N GLU A 168 -3.83 9.07 -6.49
CA GLU A 168 -4.37 7.91 -5.80
C GLU A 168 -5.39 7.20 -6.70
N GLY A 169 -5.24 5.87 -6.79
CA GLY A 169 -6.21 4.98 -7.40
C GLY A 169 -7.18 4.43 -6.35
N TYR A 170 -8.47 4.66 -6.53
CA TYR A 170 -9.53 4.17 -5.67
C TYR A 170 -10.24 3.00 -6.33
N THR A 171 -10.31 1.86 -5.66
CA THR A 171 -11.12 0.71 -6.08
C THR A 171 -12.46 0.75 -5.39
N TRP A 172 -13.51 1.02 -6.17
CA TRP A 172 -14.91 1.02 -5.73
C TRP A 172 -15.45 -0.42 -5.71
N GLU A 173 -15.47 -1.04 -4.53
CA GLU A 173 -16.01 -2.40 -4.33
C GLU A 173 -16.52 -2.58 -2.88
N PRO A 174 -17.66 -1.94 -2.55
CA PRO A 174 -18.19 -1.95 -1.18
C PRO A 174 -18.44 -3.40 -0.71
N ALA A 175 -18.21 -3.74 0.57
CA ALA A 175 -17.87 -2.85 1.69
C ALA A 175 -16.37 -2.48 1.81
N ILE A 176 -15.51 -3.03 0.95
CA ILE A 176 -14.05 -2.97 1.10
C ILE A 176 -13.48 -2.19 -0.07
N ASN A 177 -13.61 -0.88 0.01
CA ASN A 177 -12.93 0.03 -0.91
C ASN A 177 -11.46 0.18 -0.49
N ILE A 178 -10.57 0.29 -1.46
CA ILE A 178 -9.14 0.41 -1.22
C ILE A 178 -8.53 1.54 -2.04
N TRP A 179 -7.49 2.15 -1.47
CA TRP A 179 -6.66 3.16 -2.12
C TRP A 179 -5.34 2.54 -2.58
N SER A 180 -4.73 3.11 -3.60
CA SER A 180 -3.49 2.65 -4.21
C SER A 180 -2.69 3.86 -4.66
N ALA A 181 -1.68 4.21 -3.86
CA ALA A 181 -0.86 5.38 -4.09
C ALA A 181 0.00 5.19 -5.34
N ARG A 182 0.00 6.19 -6.21
CA ARG A 182 0.97 6.28 -7.31
C ARG A 182 2.32 6.69 -6.73
N PRO A 183 3.42 5.96 -7.01
CA PRO A 183 4.76 6.43 -6.69
C PRO A 183 5.03 7.81 -7.30
N GLY A 184 5.80 8.63 -6.59
CA GLY A 184 6.16 9.96 -7.07
C GLY A 184 5.10 11.04 -6.81
N VAL A 185 5.30 12.20 -7.43
CA VAL A 185 4.35 13.32 -7.38
C VAL A 185 4.10 13.92 -8.76
N VAL A 186 2.97 14.63 -8.89
CA VAL A 186 2.65 15.42 -10.08
C VAL A 186 2.67 16.91 -9.72
N LYS A 187 3.49 17.69 -10.42
CA LYS A 187 3.65 19.13 -10.20
C LYS A 187 2.99 19.91 -11.32
N VAL A 188 1.93 20.64 -11.02
CA VAL A 188 1.22 21.51 -11.96
C VAL A 188 1.82 22.92 -11.90
N VAL A 189 2.24 23.47 -13.04
CA VAL A 189 2.87 24.79 -13.16
C VAL A 189 2.26 25.62 -14.29
N ASP A 190 2.38 26.96 -14.17
CA ASP A 190 1.82 27.95 -15.11
C ASP A 190 2.86 28.54 -16.08
N GLY A 191 3.93 27.81 -16.32
CA GLY A 191 5.03 28.22 -17.20
C GLY A 191 6.41 27.97 -16.58
N PRO A 192 7.47 28.42 -17.26
CA PRO A 192 8.84 28.05 -16.92
C PRO A 192 9.45 28.89 -15.79
N ASP A 193 8.74 29.90 -15.26
CA ASP A 193 9.28 30.78 -14.21
C ASP A 193 9.40 30.03 -12.86
N PRO A 194 10.62 29.76 -12.37
CA PRO A 194 10.81 29.05 -11.10
C PRO A 194 10.24 29.81 -9.90
N ALA A 195 10.13 31.14 -9.99
CA ALA A 195 9.52 31.95 -8.94
C ALA A 195 8.01 31.69 -8.80
N LEU A 196 7.34 31.21 -9.85
CA LEU A 196 5.93 30.81 -9.85
C LEU A 196 5.73 29.31 -9.58
N SER A 197 6.82 28.55 -9.50
CA SER A 197 6.81 27.10 -9.31
C SER A 197 7.25 26.75 -7.89
N PRO A 198 6.33 26.43 -6.95
CA PRO A 198 6.70 26.05 -5.59
C PRO A 198 7.57 24.78 -5.61
N PRO A 199 8.39 24.52 -4.58
CA PRO A 199 9.23 23.34 -4.61
C PRO A 199 8.38 22.06 -4.48
N ALA A 200 8.87 20.96 -5.03
CA ALA A 200 8.23 19.64 -4.98
C ALA A 200 9.29 18.58 -4.75
N LEU A 201 8.94 17.50 -4.06
CA LEU A 201 9.82 16.34 -3.89
C LEU A 201 9.03 15.04 -3.83
N ALA A 202 9.66 13.93 -4.20
CA ALA A 202 9.15 12.59 -3.99
C ALA A 202 10.25 11.67 -3.49
N ILE A 203 9.91 10.71 -2.63
CA ILE A 203 10.83 9.67 -2.14
C ILE A 203 10.62 8.42 -2.99
N ASN A 204 11.71 7.82 -3.48
CA ASN A 204 11.67 6.63 -4.35
C ASN A 204 11.74 5.32 -3.58
N ASN A 205 12.31 5.34 -2.37
CA ASN A 205 12.34 4.16 -1.51
C ASN A 205 10.92 3.65 -1.27
N THR A 206 10.79 2.33 -1.26
CA THR A 206 9.55 1.64 -0.90
C THR A 206 9.72 1.12 0.52
N GLU A 207 9.83 -0.19 0.70
CA GLU A 207 10.14 -0.82 1.98
C GLU A 207 11.65 -1.02 2.13
N GLU A 208 12.17 -0.65 3.31
CA GLU A 208 13.57 -0.85 3.67
C GLU A 208 13.66 -1.66 4.96
N VAL A 209 14.49 -2.70 4.97
CA VAL A 209 14.75 -3.53 6.15
C VAL A 209 16.24 -3.54 6.43
N ILE A 210 16.65 -2.94 7.54
CA ILE A 210 18.05 -2.76 7.91
C ILE A 210 18.32 -3.26 9.32
N ASN A 211 19.56 -3.66 9.62
CA ASN A 211 20.00 -3.90 10.98
C ASN A 211 20.32 -2.57 11.69
N LYS A 212 20.32 -2.56 13.03
CA LYS A 212 20.52 -1.32 13.83
C LYS A 212 21.86 -0.59 13.62
N ASN A 213 22.83 -1.24 12.98
CA ASN A 213 24.16 -0.68 12.67
C ASN A 213 24.38 -0.48 11.15
N GLU A 214 23.36 -0.72 10.33
CA GLU A 214 23.40 -0.51 8.88
C GLU A 214 22.77 0.84 8.54
N SER A 215 23.27 1.45 7.47
CA SER A 215 22.74 2.70 6.92
C SER A 215 22.02 2.42 5.61
N VAL A 216 20.98 3.18 5.34
CA VAL A 216 20.25 3.18 4.07
C VAL A 216 20.30 4.56 3.44
N VAL A 217 20.35 4.62 2.11
CA VAL A 217 20.25 5.88 1.38
C VAL A 217 18.78 6.13 1.06
N ILE A 218 18.24 7.21 1.62
CA ILE A 218 16.91 7.73 1.27
C ILE A 218 17.10 8.64 0.06
N GLU A 219 16.54 8.25 -1.07
CA GLU A 219 16.71 8.95 -2.34
C GLU A 219 15.37 9.24 -3.02
N GLY A 220 15.41 10.21 -3.93
CA GLY A 220 14.21 10.68 -4.59
C GLY A 220 14.46 11.81 -5.56
N CYS A 221 13.38 12.38 -6.05
CA CYS A 221 13.43 13.48 -7.02
C CYS A 221 12.96 14.77 -6.37
N VAL A 222 13.46 15.88 -6.91
CA VAL A 222 13.18 17.22 -6.40
C VAL A 222 13.09 18.19 -7.57
N SER A 223 12.12 19.08 -7.50
CA SER A 223 11.93 20.19 -8.44
C SER A 223 11.79 21.47 -7.62
N ALA A 224 12.90 22.18 -7.45
CA ALA A 224 12.99 23.40 -6.66
C ALA A 224 13.94 24.41 -7.33
N MET A 225 13.96 25.64 -6.83
CA MET A 225 14.89 26.66 -7.31
C MET A 225 16.34 26.34 -6.89
N ASP A 226 17.31 26.79 -7.68
CA ASP A 226 18.74 26.73 -7.33
C ASP A 226 19.00 27.30 -5.93
N GLY A 227 19.73 26.56 -5.10
CA GLY A 227 19.98 26.92 -3.71
C GLY A 227 18.92 26.41 -2.72
N ALA A 228 17.96 25.59 -3.17
CA ALA A 228 17.09 24.84 -2.28
C ALA A 228 17.87 23.83 -1.41
N THR A 229 17.29 23.49 -0.27
CA THR A 229 17.83 22.50 0.66
C THR A 229 16.78 21.46 1.02
N VAL A 230 17.23 20.26 1.43
CA VAL A 230 16.39 19.23 2.04
C VAL A 230 16.72 19.07 3.51
N THR A 231 15.69 18.81 4.30
CA THR A 231 15.80 18.39 5.71
C THR A 231 15.04 17.09 5.87
N ALA A 232 15.69 16.08 6.39
CA ALA A 232 15.13 14.74 6.50
C ALA A 232 14.95 14.36 7.97
N TYR A 233 13.81 13.77 8.27
CA TYR A 233 13.34 13.43 9.60
C TYR A 233 12.95 11.97 9.66
N TRP A 234 13.10 11.41 10.85
CA TRP A 234 12.50 10.13 11.20
C TRP A 234 11.51 10.33 12.37
N GLY A 235 10.56 9.42 12.52
CA GLY A 235 9.62 9.41 13.64
C GLY A 235 9.07 8.01 13.90
N LEU A 236 8.69 7.73 15.15
CA LEU A 236 7.96 6.51 15.48
C LEU A 236 6.51 6.61 14.99
N PRO A 237 5.89 5.50 14.53
CA PRO A 237 4.50 5.45 14.09
C PRO A 237 3.53 5.49 15.29
N ASP A 238 3.58 6.57 16.05
CA ASP A 238 2.70 6.88 17.18
C ASP A 238 1.55 7.80 16.74
N ALA A 239 0.51 7.92 17.60
CA ALA A 239 -0.63 8.80 17.34
C ALA A 239 -0.25 10.29 17.23
N GLU A 240 0.82 10.71 17.91
CA GLU A 240 1.44 12.02 17.76
C GLU A 240 2.93 11.82 17.47
N ILE A 241 3.32 12.05 16.21
CA ILE A 241 4.66 11.73 15.72
C ILE A 241 5.64 12.83 16.14
N ALA A 242 6.63 12.45 16.96
CA ALA A 242 7.76 13.31 17.32
C ALA A 242 8.87 13.23 16.25
N TRP A 243 8.80 14.11 15.25
CA TRP A 243 9.79 14.16 14.17
C TRP A 243 11.17 14.60 14.66
N GLN A 244 12.18 13.77 14.43
CA GLN A 244 13.58 14.04 14.76
C GLN A 244 14.40 14.20 13.47
N PRO A 245 15.15 15.30 13.29
CA PRO A 245 15.99 15.46 12.12
C PRO A 245 17.19 14.51 12.20
N PHE A 246 17.55 13.89 11.08
CA PHE A 246 18.82 13.18 10.92
C PHE A 246 19.73 13.85 9.88
N ILE A 247 19.16 14.70 9.01
CA ILE A 247 19.88 15.60 8.11
C ILE A 247 19.19 16.96 8.13
N GLU A 248 19.98 18.03 8.20
CA GLU A 248 19.48 19.41 8.22
C GLU A 248 20.08 20.25 7.11
N SER A 249 19.21 20.90 6.33
CA SER A 249 19.58 21.88 5.30
C SER A 249 20.64 21.40 4.30
N ASP A 250 20.58 20.14 3.89
CA ASP A 250 21.49 19.59 2.89
C ASP A 250 21.19 20.21 1.52
N PRO A 251 22.17 20.80 0.82
CA PRO A 251 21.92 21.49 -0.44
C PRO A 251 21.49 20.52 -1.53
N VAL A 252 20.41 20.89 -2.23
CA VAL A 252 19.96 20.16 -3.41
C VAL A 252 20.76 20.63 -4.63
N ALA A 253 21.35 19.69 -5.34
CA ALA A 253 21.98 19.94 -6.64
C ALA A 253 21.31 19.08 -7.72
N GLY A 254 20.66 19.73 -8.68
CA GLY A 254 19.97 19.05 -9.79
C GLY A 254 18.54 18.64 -9.47
N GLU A 255 18.11 17.51 -10.02
CA GLU A 255 16.71 17.04 -10.01
C GLU A 255 16.47 15.88 -9.02
N SER A 256 17.47 15.54 -8.22
CA SER A 256 17.43 14.43 -7.26
C SER A 256 18.07 14.80 -5.91
N PHE A 257 17.72 14.06 -4.87
CA PHE A 257 18.40 14.08 -3.58
C PHE A 257 18.74 12.65 -3.14
N ALA A 258 19.75 12.53 -2.30
CA ALA A 258 20.14 11.27 -1.66
C ALA A 258 20.73 11.61 -0.28
N VAL A 259 20.10 11.13 0.78
CA VAL A 259 20.50 11.38 2.17
C VAL A 259 20.70 10.07 2.91
N GLU A 260 21.81 9.93 3.63
CA GLU A 260 22.11 8.73 4.40
C GLU A 260 21.34 8.73 5.72
N PHE A 261 20.61 7.66 5.98
CA PHE A 261 19.91 7.40 7.23
C PHE A 261 20.61 6.26 7.97
N THR A 262 21.17 6.58 9.13
CA THR A 262 21.67 5.60 10.10
C THR A 262 20.72 5.60 11.29
N PRO A 263 20.05 4.47 11.59
CA PRO A 263 19.04 4.43 12.63
C PRO A 263 19.69 4.67 14.01
N PRO A 264 19.13 5.56 14.85
CA PRO A 264 19.56 5.69 16.24
C PRO A 264 19.23 4.43 17.06
N GLU A 265 19.91 4.25 18.19
CA GLU A 265 19.74 3.07 19.07
C GLU A 265 18.28 2.86 19.51
N GLU A 266 17.51 3.94 19.66
CA GLU A 266 16.10 3.89 20.04
C GLU A 266 15.17 3.28 18.97
N LEU A 267 15.63 3.16 17.73
CA LEU A 267 14.90 2.45 16.68
C LEU A 267 15.26 0.95 16.60
N ALA A 268 16.19 0.45 17.42
CA ALA A 268 16.58 -0.95 17.36
C ALA A 268 15.41 -1.90 17.72
N GLY A 269 14.90 -2.62 16.73
CA GLY A 269 13.73 -3.50 16.87
C GLY A 269 12.39 -2.81 16.61
N GLU A 270 12.40 -1.56 16.14
CA GLU A 270 11.21 -0.75 15.85
C GLU A 270 11.08 -0.48 14.34
N SER A 271 10.01 0.22 13.96
CA SER A 271 9.82 0.75 12.61
C SER A 271 9.78 2.27 12.63
N ALA A 272 10.33 2.90 11.60
CA ALA A 272 10.43 4.34 11.49
C ALA A 272 9.70 4.86 10.26
N MET A 273 9.00 5.97 10.44
CA MET A 273 8.48 6.78 9.33
C MET A 273 9.58 7.75 8.89
N ILE A 274 9.70 7.96 7.59
CA ILE A 274 10.63 8.94 7.02
C ILE A 274 9.83 10.09 6.41
N ARG A 275 10.24 11.31 6.74
CA ARG A 275 9.71 12.56 6.18
C ARG A 275 10.86 13.37 5.62
N VAL A 276 10.68 13.92 4.42
CA VAL A 276 11.63 14.86 3.83
C VAL A 276 10.89 16.15 3.52
N ASP A 277 11.52 17.27 3.87
CA ASP A 277 11.06 18.62 3.56
C ASP A 277 12.07 19.25 2.59
N VAL A 278 11.59 19.79 1.47
CA VAL A 278 12.39 20.67 0.60
C VAL A 278 12.03 22.12 0.91
N THR A 279 13.02 23.00 1.02
CA THR A 279 12.83 24.44 1.18
C THR A 279 13.63 25.19 0.12
N ASP A 280 12.99 26.12 -0.58
CA ASP A 280 13.66 26.95 -1.58
C ASP A 280 14.21 28.27 -1.01
N PRO A 281 15.04 29.03 -1.76
CA PRO A 281 15.58 30.32 -1.28
C PRO A 281 14.53 31.41 -1.02
N MET A 282 13.29 31.24 -1.48
CA MET A 282 12.17 32.13 -1.18
C MET A 282 11.48 31.77 0.14
N GLY A 283 11.91 30.67 0.80
CA GLY A 283 11.33 30.17 2.04
C GLY A 283 10.05 29.37 1.84
N ARG A 284 9.71 28.96 0.61
CA ARG A 284 8.59 28.06 0.35
C ARG A 284 9.04 26.63 0.64
N SER A 285 8.16 25.81 1.17
CA SER A 285 8.46 24.41 1.48
C SER A 285 7.40 23.44 0.95
N TYR A 286 7.84 22.20 0.76
CA TYR A 286 6.97 21.05 0.49
C TYR A 286 7.47 19.85 1.28
N THR A 287 6.53 19.09 1.82
CA THR A 287 6.79 17.91 2.65
C THR A 287 6.29 16.67 1.92
N ASN A 288 7.09 15.60 1.95
CA ASN A 288 6.66 14.28 1.54
C ASN A 288 7.16 13.20 2.51
N TYR A 289 6.58 12.01 2.40
CA TYR A 289 6.84 10.88 3.28
C TYR A 289 7.25 9.67 2.44
N MET A 290 8.06 8.80 3.03
CA MET A 290 8.28 7.47 2.45
C MET A 290 6.98 6.68 2.60
N HIS A 291 6.59 5.95 1.57
CA HIS A 291 5.28 5.28 1.54
C HIS A 291 5.19 4.17 2.59
N ASP A 292 6.23 3.35 2.67
CA ASP A 292 6.36 2.29 3.66
C ASP A 292 7.27 2.71 4.82
N LEU A 293 7.30 1.89 5.86
CA LEU A 293 8.16 2.11 7.02
C LEU A 293 9.56 1.55 6.77
N VAL A 294 10.57 2.19 7.38
CA VAL A 294 11.90 1.56 7.52
C VAL A 294 11.83 0.62 8.72
N ILE A 295 12.02 -0.67 8.51
CA ILE A 295 12.05 -1.68 9.57
C ILE A 295 13.49 -1.83 10.05
N VAL A 296 13.74 -1.55 11.33
CA VAL A 296 15.07 -1.63 11.93
C VAL A 296 15.15 -2.86 12.84
N LEU A 297 15.93 -3.85 12.44
CA LEU A 297 16.14 -5.06 13.21
C LEU A 297 17.05 -4.78 14.42
N GLY A 298 16.70 -5.32 15.59
CA GLY A 298 17.50 -5.18 16.81
C GLY A 298 18.81 -5.99 16.81
N THR A 299 19.06 -6.75 15.75
CA THR A 299 20.30 -7.50 15.52
C THR A 299 21.37 -6.62 14.91
N ASP A 300 22.64 -6.94 15.16
CA ASP A 300 23.74 -6.38 14.38
C ASP A 300 23.74 -7.06 13.00
N GLY A 301 23.89 -6.25 11.95
CA GLY A 301 24.15 -6.72 10.60
C GLY A 301 25.48 -7.45 10.53
N PRO A 302 25.73 -8.21 9.45
CA PRO A 302 27.02 -8.85 9.24
C PRO A 302 28.11 -7.78 9.30
N GLY A 303 28.92 -7.79 10.37
CA GLY A 303 30.02 -6.84 10.54
C GLY A 303 30.88 -6.79 9.29
N GLY A 304 31.28 -5.58 8.89
CA GLY A 304 32.17 -5.43 7.74
C GLY A 304 33.47 -6.19 8.02
N CYS A 305 34.18 -6.65 6.98
CA CYS A 305 35.45 -7.38 7.15
C CYS A 305 36.58 -6.58 7.85
N ASN A 306 36.31 -5.34 8.27
CA ASN A 306 37.24 -4.46 8.99
C ASN A 306 36.98 -4.40 10.50
N ASP A 307 35.90 -5.00 11.00
CA ASP A 307 35.68 -5.13 12.43
C ASP A 307 36.58 -6.26 12.92
N GLY A 308 37.70 -5.93 13.57
CA GLY A 308 38.77 -6.83 14.01
C GLY A 308 38.39 -7.92 15.02
N GLY A 309 37.17 -8.46 14.95
CA GLY A 309 36.75 -9.70 15.56
C GLY A 309 37.47 -10.88 14.92
N PHE A 310 38.04 -11.72 15.77
CA PHE A 310 38.86 -12.88 15.45
C PHE A 310 38.19 -13.97 14.57
N ILE A 311 36.91 -13.81 14.22
CA ILE A 311 36.18 -14.70 13.32
C ILE A 311 35.52 -13.79 12.26
N GLY A 312 36.18 -13.58 11.12
CA GLY A 312 35.57 -12.91 9.98
C GLY A 312 34.31 -13.65 9.53
N GLY A 313 33.26 -12.89 9.18
CA GLY A 313 32.03 -13.47 8.63
C GLY A 313 32.30 -14.27 7.35
N PRO A 314 31.43 -15.25 7.00
CA PRO A 314 31.60 -16.07 5.80
C PRO A 314 31.62 -15.17 4.56
N GLY A 315 32.80 -15.05 3.93
CA GLY A 315 33.04 -14.14 2.80
C GLY A 315 34.26 -13.22 2.98
N CYS A 316 34.75 -13.05 4.21
CA CYS A 316 36.02 -12.36 4.46
C CYS A 316 37.16 -13.37 4.24
N ALA A 317 37.82 -13.29 3.09
CA ALA A 317 38.99 -14.12 2.81
C ALA A 317 40.15 -13.71 3.73
N ASP A 318 40.64 -14.65 4.54
CA ASP A 318 41.92 -14.57 5.24
C ASP A 318 43.04 -14.47 4.19
N SER A 319 43.35 -13.27 3.72
CA SER A 319 44.63 -13.00 3.07
C SER A 319 45.65 -12.60 4.14
N GLY A 320 45.94 -13.55 5.02
CA GLY A 320 47.10 -13.52 5.89
C GLY A 320 48.15 -14.51 5.39
N ASP A 321 49.20 -14.02 4.73
CA ASP A 321 50.54 -14.56 4.96
C ASP A 321 51.62 -13.49 4.76
N SER A 322 52.63 -13.57 5.61
CA SER A 322 53.67 -12.58 5.86
C SER A 322 54.96 -12.93 5.11
N GLY A 323 55.50 -11.95 4.37
CA GLY A 323 56.94 -11.68 4.22
C GLY A 323 57.80 -12.62 3.35
N ASP A 324 58.45 -12.05 2.33
CA ASP A 324 59.91 -11.90 2.29
C ASP A 324 60.35 -11.00 1.12
N SER A 325 61.48 -10.32 1.29
CA SER A 325 62.13 -9.44 0.32
C SER A 325 62.92 -10.22 -0.72
N GLY A 326 62.91 -9.82 -2.00
CA GLY A 326 63.85 -10.39 -2.99
C GLY A 326 63.65 -9.97 -4.45
N SER A 327 64.45 -8.99 -4.86
CA SER A 327 64.98 -8.66 -6.21
C SER A 327 64.72 -9.62 -7.41
N ASP A 328 64.29 -8.95 -8.50
CA ASP A 328 64.67 -9.06 -9.93
C ASP A 328 64.29 -10.22 -10.87
N THR A 329 63.99 -9.75 -12.10
CA THR A 329 64.19 -10.31 -13.46
C THR A 329 63.14 -11.21 -14.13
N THR A 330 62.42 -10.58 -15.08
CA THR A 330 62.11 -10.99 -16.48
C THR A 330 61.84 -12.46 -16.83
N SER A 331 60.66 -12.73 -17.39
CA SER A 331 60.50 -13.44 -18.68
C SER A 331 59.05 -13.37 -19.18
N SER A 332 58.93 -13.16 -20.49
CA SER A 332 57.74 -13.19 -21.34
C SER A 332 57.11 -14.58 -21.47
N GLY A 333 55.81 -14.64 -21.82
CA GLY A 333 55.13 -15.84 -22.30
C GLY A 333 53.64 -15.63 -22.58
N GLU A 334 53.27 -15.66 -23.86
CA GLU A 334 51.90 -15.63 -24.42
C GLU A 334 51.08 -16.91 -24.14
N GLY A 335 49.75 -16.82 -24.26
CA GLY A 335 48.83 -17.97 -24.41
C GLY A 335 47.47 -17.75 -23.70
N THR A 336 46.49 -17.06 -24.29
CA THR A 336 45.38 -17.60 -25.11
C THR A 336 44.39 -18.51 -24.35
N GLY A 337 43.11 -18.11 -24.36
CA GLY A 337 42.02 -19.02 -24.73
C GLY A 337 40.96 -19.32 -23.68
N ASP A 338 39.78 -18.75 -23.91
CA ASP A 338 38.46 -19.11 -23.36
C ASP A 338 38.22 -20.61 -23.22
N THR A 339 37.41 -21.01 -22.22
CA THR A 339 36.28 -21.94 -22.42
C THR A 339 35.27 -21.80 -21.28
N ALA A 340 34.08 -21.31 -21.62
CA ALA A 340 32.86 -21.50 -20.84
C ALA A 340 32.33 -22.92 -21.00
N SER A 341 31.85 -23.55 -19.91
CA SER A 341 30.82 -24.59 -20.00
C SER A 341 30.14 -24.82 -18.64
N SER A 342 28.87 -24.47 -18.62
CA SER A 342 27.69 -25.14 -18.05
C SER A 342 27.88 -26.30 -17.06
N GLY A 343 27.09 -26.25 -15.98
CA GLY A 343 26.78 -27.40 -15.13
C GLY A 343 25.54 -27.16 -14.28
N VAL A 344 24.36 -27.46 -14.84
CA VAL A 344 23.11 -27.71 -14.10
C VAL A 344 23.31 -28.93 -13.20
N GLY A 345 22.85 -28.85 -11.95
CA GLY A 345 22.84 -29.98 -11.01
C GLY A 345 21.73 -29.83 -9.97
N THR A 346 20.70 -30.65 -10.14
CA THR A 346 19.52 -30.84 -9.29
C THR A 346 19.84 -31.45 -7.92
N THR A 347 19.06 -31.01 -6.92
CA THR A 347 18.60 -31.59 -5.62
C THR A 347 19.23 -32.89 -5.08
N PRO A 348 19.35 -33.04 -3.74
CA PRO A 348 18.23 -33.64 -2.98
C PRO A 348 18.03 -33.11 -1.55
N GLY A 349 16.80 -33.23 -1.05
CA GLY A 349 16.43 -32.95 0.34
C GLY A 349 16.97 -33.97 1.34
N GLN A 350 16.90 -33.61 2.62
CA GLN A 350 17.16 -34.53 3.73
C GLN A 350 16.32 -34.16 4.94
N ASP A 351 15.55 -35.15 5.41
CA ASP A 351 14.73 -35.15 6.60
C ASP A 351 15.54 -35.09 7.90
N GLY A 352 14.97 -34.41 8.90
CA GLY A 352 14.76 -34.95 10.25
C GLY A 352 15.92 -35.02 11.24
N GLY A 353 15.90 -34.13 12.23
CA GLY A 353 16.69 -34.23 13.46
C GLY A 353 16.23 -33.20 14.51
N ASP A 354 15.28 -33.62 15.35
CA ASP A 354 14.83 -32.96 16.58
C ASP A 354 15.92 -33.06 17.65
N ASP A 355 16.05 -32.06 18.53
CA ASP A 355 16.59 -32.12 19.93
C ASP A 355 16.91 -30.71 20.51
N GLY A 356 16.08 -30.21 21.43
CA GLY A 356 16.54 -29.47 22.63
C GLY A 356 16.53 -27.92 22.65
N SER A 357 15.38 -27.32 23.00
CA SER A 357 15.11 -25.92 23.42
C SER A 357 16.03 -25.35 24.55
N PRO A 358 16.06 -24.02 24.89
CA PRO A 358 14.96 -23.04 24.73
C PRO A 358 15.34 -21.60 24.29
N GLY A 359 14.46 -20.98 23.50
CA GLY A 359 14.52 -19.55 23.17
C GLY A 359 13.30 -19.15 22.35
N GLY A 360 12.14 -19.01 23.01
CA GLY A 360 10.87 -18.71 22.36
C GLY A 360 10.64 -17.21 22.15
N CYS A 361 10.00 -16.87 21.03
CA CYS A 361 9.16 -15.69 20.89
C CYS A 361 7.76 -16.17 20.49
N GLY A 362 6.90 -16.31 21.48
CA GLY A 362 5.50 -16.64 21.30
C GLY A 362 4.67 -15.38 21.05
N CYS A 363 3.83 -15.43 20.01
CA CYS A 363 2.74 -14.47 19.80
C CYS A 363 1.83 -14.47 21.04
N ARG A 364 1.69 -13.32 21.69
CA ARG A 364 0.71 -13.13 22.77
C ARG A 364 -0.69 -12.95 22.16
N SER A 365 -1.43 -14.04 22.04
CA SER A 365 -2.89 -14.00 21.94
C SER A 365 -3.48 -13.97 23.36
N ASN A 366 -4.17 -12.87 23.69
CA ASN A 366 -4.84 -12.64 24.96
C ASN A 366 -6.04 -13.62 25.14
N PRO A 367 -6.15 -14.39 26.23
CA PRO A 367 -7.32 -15.23 26.52
C PRO A 367 -8.22 -14.59 27.58
N GLY A 368 -9.50 -14.34 27.26
CA GLY A 368 -10.44 -13.89 28.30
C GLY A 368 -11.84 -13.50 27.87
N GLY A 369 -12.65 -14.45 27.38
CA GLY A 369 -14.09 -14.28 27.26
C GLY A 369 -14.80 -15.64 27.17
N PRO A 370 -15.75 -16.00 28.06
CA PRO A 370 -16.32 -17.34 28.10
C PRO A 370 -17.33 -17.60 26.97
N PRO A 371 -17.39 -18.83 26.43
CA PRO A 371 -18.31 -19.19 25.36
C PRO A 371 -19.71 -19.53 25.91
N THR A 372 -20.68 -18.63 25.74
CA THR A 372 -22.10 -18.93 25.96
C THR A 372 -22.78 -19.27 24.64
N GLY A 373 -22.61 -20.51 24.20
CA GLY A 373 -23.31 -21.09 23.05
C GLY A 373 -23.56 -22.57 23.24
N LEU A 374 -24.67 -22.93 23.91
CA LEU A 374 -25.42 -24.20 23.80
C LEU A 374 -26.44 -24.28 24.95
N LEU A 375 -27.60 -23.62 24.82
CA LEU A 375 -28.78 -23.90 25.66
C LEU A 375 -30.04 -23.18 25.13
N LEU A 376 -30.45 -23.43 23.88
CA LEU A 376 -31.73 -22.92 23.35
C LEU A 376 -32.46 -23.94 22.46
N LEU A 377 -32.48 -25.22 22.87
CA LEU A 377 -33.25 -26.27 22.19
C LEU A 377 -34.14 -27.12 23.11
N SER A 378 -34.42 -26.67 24.34
CA SER A 378 -35.20 -27.45 25.32
C SER A 378 -36.49 -26.78 25.86
N LEU A 379 -36.92 -25.63 25.33
CA LEU A 379 -38.11 -24.91 25.84
C LEU A 379 -39.39 -24.95 24.99
N LEU A 380 -39.48 -25.81 23.98
CA LEU A 380 -40.72 -25.99 23.19
C LEU A 380 -41.43 -27.35 23.37
N ALA A 381 -41.00 -28.20 24.30
CA ALA A 381 -41.61 -29.52 24.52
C ALA A 381 -42.56 -29.63 25.74
N LEU A 382 -42.80 -28.56 26.51
CA LEU A 382 -43.64 -28.61 27.71
C LEU A 382 -44.70 -27.50 27.76
N ARG A 383 -45.61 -27.50 26.77
CA ARG A 383 -46.90 -26.82 26.95
C ARG A 383 -48.03 -27.48 26.15
N ARG A 384 -48.41 -28.70 26.54
CA ARG A 384 -49.75 -29.26 26.28
C ARG A 384 -49.99 -30.51 27.15
N ARG A 385 -50.71 -30.33 28.26
CA ARG A 385 -51.80 -31.20 28.78
C ARG A 385 -52.04 -30.96 30.27
N ARG A 386 -53.14 -30.26 30.59
CA ARG A 386 -54.32 -30.84 31.26
C ARG A 386 -55.32 -29.74 31.62
N SER A 387 -56.47 -29.79 30.94
CA SER A 387 -57.76 -29.41 31.50
C SER A 387 -58.43 -30.68 31.99
N ALA A 388 -58.82 -30.68 33.25
CA ALA A 388 -59.96 -31.38 33.83
C ALA A 388 -60.35 -30.57 35.06
#